data_AF-A0A8T4Z495-F1
#
_entry.id   AF-A0A8T4Z495-F1
#
_cell.length_a   1.000
_cell.length_b   1.000
_cell.length_c   1.000
_cell.angle_alpha   90.00
_cell.angle_beta   90.00
_cell.angle_gamma   90.00
#
_symmetry.space_group_name_H-M   'P 1'
#
loop_
_entity.id
_entity.type
_entity.pdbx_description
1 polymer ?
#
loop_
_entity_poly.entity_id
_entity_poly.type
_entity_poly.pdbx_seq_one_letter_code
_entity_poly.pdbx_strand_id
1 'polypeptide(L)'
;MYSKGKKRAIPLQDESKPRFVVQFHKATHDHWDFRLEMDGVLKSWAIPKEPPTKPGIRRLAVQVEDHPLSYITFEGTIPEGQYGAGTVKIWDSGSYVLESRKPSKIVFRLEGNRMKGRYVLLQLSRGSGKNWLLFLAKEKGSS
;
A
#
# COMPACT_ATOMS: atom_id res chain seq x y z
N MET A 1 -26.86 -19.59 35.89
CA MET A 1 -25.63 -18.79 36.03
C MET A 1 -24.55 -19.42 35.16
N TYR A 2 -24.21 -18.83 34.01
CA TYR A 2 -23.04 -19.21 33.22
C TYR A 2 -22.16 -17.97 33.06
N SER A 3 -20.93 -18.09 33.56
CA SER A 3 -19.95 -17.01 33.68
C SER A 3 -19.51 -16.50 32.30
N LYS A 4 -19.56 -15.18 32.11
CA LYS A 4 -18.97 -14.48 30.96
C LYS A 4 -17.45 -14.69 30.96
N GLY A 5 -16.97 -15.50 30.02
CA GLY A 5 -15.53 -15.59 29.73
C GLY A 5 -14.99 -14.25 29.24
N LYS A 6 -14.06 -13.65 29.98
CA LYS A 6 -13.30 -12.48 29.55
C LYS A 6 -12.43 -12.88 28.36
N LYS A 7 -12.80 -12.45 27.15
CA LYS A 7 -11.85 -12.45 26.03
C LYS A 7 -10.80 -11.38 26.32
N ARG A 8 -9.63 -11.81 26.81
CA ARG A 8 -8.44 -10.95 26.84
C ARG A 8 -8.07 -10.67 25.38
N ALA A 9 -7.99 -9.40 25.01
CA ALA A 9 -7.41 -8.99 23.74
C ALA A 9 -5.95 -9.44 23.74
N ILE A 10 -5.56 -10.18 22.69
CA ILE A 10 -4.15 -10.48 22.42
C ILE A 10 -3.54 -9.16 21.93
N PRO A 11 -2.44 -8.66 22.51
CA PRO A 11 -1.76 -7.50 21.96
C PRO A 11 -1.14 -7.92 20.62
N LEU A 12 -1.75 -7.52 19.51
CA LEU A 12 -1.15 -7.63 18.18
C LEU A 12 -0.30 -6.39 17.92
N GLN A 13 0.79 -6.23 18.66
CA GLN A 13 1.80 -5.23 18.36
C GLN A 13 3.16 -5.92 18.51
N ASP A 14 3.59 -6.54 17.43
CA ASP A 14 5.01 -6.61 17.14
C ASP A 14 5.49 -5.14 17.07
N GLU A 15 6.46 -4.76 17.91
CA GLU A 15 6.94 -3.38 18.09
C GLU A 15 7.69 -2.85 16.85
N SER A 16 7.75 -3.63 15.76
CA SER A 16 8.27 -3.17 14.47
C SER A 16 7.27 -2.25 13.76
N LYS A 17 7.75 -1.10 13.27
CA LYS A 17 6.92 -0.21 12.44
C LYS A 17 6.36 -0.99 11.24
N PRO A 18 5.06 -0.88 10.91
CA PRO A 18 4.50 -1.59 9.77
C PRO A 18 5.20 -1.16 8.47
N ARG A 19 5.34 -2.10 7.54
CA ARG A 19 6.15 -1.94 6.34
C ARG A 19 5.31 -1.61 5.12
N PHE A 20 5.96 -1.01 4.12
CA PHE A 20 5.40 -0.87 2.79
C PHE A 20 6.42 -1.33 1.75
N VAL A 21 5.91 -1.70 0.58
CA VAL A 21 6.72 -1.96 -0.60
C VAL A 21 6.06 -1.38 -1.83
N VAL A 22 6.89 -0.95 -2.77
CA VAL A 22 6.51 -0.66 -4.14
C VAL A 22 7.29 -1.57 -5.05
N GLN A 23 6.60 -2.43 -5.77
CA GLN A 23 7.19 -3.31 -6.76
C GLN A 23 6.94 -2.76 -8.15
N PHE A 24 7.98 -2.60 -8.96
CA PHE A 24 7.83 -2.41 -10.40
C PHE A 24 7.56 -3.76 -11.04
N HIS A 25 6.45 -3.86 -11.75
CA HIS A 25 6.00 -5.06 -12.41
C HIS A 25 6.06 -4.86 -13.93
N LYS A 26 7.07 -5.45 -14.54
CA LYS A 26 7.25 -5.52 -15.99
C LYS A 26 6.39 -6.65 -16.55
N ALA A 27 5.18 -6.31 -16.98
CA ALA A 27 4.20 -7.21 -17.58
C ALA A 27 3.86 -6.73 -19.01
N THR A 28 2.76 -7.21 -19.60
CA THR A 28 2.26 -6.65 -20.88
C THR A 28 2.03 -5.14 -20.79
N HIS A 29 1.56 -4.69 -19.63
CA HIS A 29 1.49 -3.27 -19.27
C HIS A 29 2.29 -3.07 -18.00
N ASP A 30 3.38 -2.32 -18.12
CA ASP A 30 4.21 -1.94 -16.98
C ASP A 30 3.37 -1.16 -15.94
N HIS A 31 3.50 -1.55 -14.68
CA HIS A 31 2.84 -0.88 -13.56
C HIS A 31 3.66 -1.02 -12.28
N TRP A 32 3.21 -0.33 -11.24
CA TRP A 32 3.80 -0.40 -9.91
C TRP A 32 2.76 -0.92 -8.93
N ASP A 33 3.07 -1.99 -8.23
CA ASP A 33 2.26 -2.51 -7.14
C ASP A 33 2.67 -1.84 -5.84
N PHE A 34 1.80 -0.98 -5.30
CA PHE A 34 1.96 -0.35 -4.00
C PHE A 34 1.26 -1.17 -2.93
N ARG A 35 1.97 -1.50 -1.84
CA ARG A 35 1.45 -2.37 -0.78
C ARG A 35 1.74 -1.82 0.60
N LEU A 36 0.76 -1.92 1.50
CA LEU A 36 0.87 -1.59 2.92
C LEU A 36 0.61 -2.84 3.77
N GLU A 37 1.53 -3.16 4.67
CA GLU A 37 1.35 -4.18 5.70
C GLU A 37 0.31 -3.73 6.73
N MET A 38 -0.87 -4.33 6.72
CA MET A 38 -2.01 -3.92 7.53
C MET A 38 -2.96 -5.09 7.76
N ASP A 39 -3.43 -5.25 9.01
CA ASP A 39 -4.32 -6.34 9.43
C ASP A 39 -3.78 -7.76 9.09
N GLY A 40 -2.46 -7.95 9.16
CA GLY A 40 -1.82 -9.24 8.89
C GLY A 40 -1.69 -9.61 7.41
N VAL A 41 -1.98 -8.69 6.49
CA VAL A 41 -1.87 -8.87 5.03
C VAL A 41 -1.24 -7.65 4.37
N LEU A 42 -0.92 -7.76 3.08
CA LEU A 42 -0.51 -6.63 2.25
C LEU A 42 -1.72 -6.08 1.49
N LYS A 43 -2.28 -4.97 1.98
CA LYS A 43 -3.29 -4.20 1.24
C LYS A 43 -2.64 -3.60 0.01
N SER A 44 -3.19 -3.88 -1.18
CA SER A 44 -2.46 -3.73 -2.44
C SER A 44 -3.22 -2.88 -3.47
N TRP A 45 -2.47 -2.07 -4.21
CA TRP A 45 -2.96 -1.26 -5.32
C TRP A 45 -1.99 -1.28 -6.50
N ALA A 46 -2.50 -1.56 -7.70
CA ALA A 46 -1.76 -1.42 -8.95
C ALA A 46 -1.82 0.04 -9.44
N ILE A 47 -0.68 0.62 -9.77
CA ILE A 47 -0.51 2.01 -10.20
C ILE A 47 0.09 2.00 -11.61
N PRO A 48 -0.67 2.36 -12.66
CA PRO A 48 -0.20 2.25 -14.05
C PRO A 48 0.96 3.18 -14.44
N LYS A 49 1.30 4.15 -13.58
CA LYS A 49 2.38 5.11 -13.82
C LYS A 49 3.20 5.26 -12.56
N GLU A 50 4.47 5.62 -12.71
CA GLU A 50 5.40 5.76 -11.59
C GLU A 50 4.79 6.53 -10.41
N PRO A 51 4.86 5.99 -9.17
CA PRO A 51 4.27 6.61 -7.99
C PRO A 51 4.77 8.04 -7.76
N PRO A 52 3.93 8.92 -7.20
CA PRO A 52 4.28 10.32 -7.05
C PRO A 52 5.35 10.50 -5.97
N THR A 53 6.53 10.98 -6.33
CA THR A 53 7.61 11.33 -5.37
C THR A 53 7.67 12.83 -5.04
N LYS A 54 6.82 13.63 -5.69
CA LYS A 54 6.72 15.09 -5.53
C LYS A 54 5.27 15.53 -5.35
N PRO A 55 5.00 16.61 -4.60
CA PRO A 55 3.64 17.14 -4.46
C PRO A 55 3.07 17.63 -5.80
N GLY A 56 1.74 17.66 -5.91
CA GLY A 56 1.04 18.13 -7.11
C GLY A 56 0.79 17.03 -8.16
N ILE A 57 1.42 15.86 -8.02
CA ILE A 57 1.16 14.70 -8.88
C ILE A 57 0.10 13.81 -8.23
N ARG A 58 -0.92 13.44 -9.00
CA ARG A 58 -1.95 12.47 -8.62
C ARG A 58 -1.87 11.24 -9.52
N ARG A 59 -1.91 10.05 -8.93
CA ARG A 59 -1.90 8.78 -9.67
C ARG A 59 -3.17 7.99 -9.38
N LEU A 60 -3.74 7.38 -10.43
CA LEU A 60 -4.72 6.31 -10.26
C LEU A 60 -4.02 5.13 -9.58
N ALA A 61 -4.64 4.62 -8.53
CA ALA A 61 -4.24 3.41 -7.81
C ALA A 61 -5.46 2.48 -7.78
N VAL A 62 -5.38 1.36 -8.49
CA VAL A 62 -6.48 0.39 -8.58
C VAL A 62 -6.28 -0.66 -7.52
N GLN A 63 -7.23 -0.79 -6.59
CA GLN A 63 -7.17 -1.78 -5.53
C GLN A 63 -7.26 -3.18 -6.13
N VAL A 64 -6.33 -4.05 -5.72
CA VAL A 64 -6.26 -5.46 -6.10
C VAL A 64 -6.36 -6.33 -4.85
N GLU A 65 -6.34 -7.64 -5.04
CA GLU A 65 -6.43 -8.63 -3.99
C GLU A 65 -5.30 -8.46 -2.95
N ASP A 66 -5.60 -8.81 -1.70
CA ASP A 66 -4.61 -8.80 -0.63
C ASP A 66 -3.52 -9.83 -0.92
N HIS A 67 -2.28 -9.51 -0.55
CA HIS A 67 -1.13 -10.41 -0.73
C HIS A 67 -0.60 -10.89 0.63
N PRO A 68 0.03 -12.07 0.70
CA PRO A 68 0.64 -12.55 1.94
C PRO A 68 1.83 -11.68 2.33
N LEU A 69 2.11 -11.55 3.63
CA LEU A 69 3.22 -10.73 4.15
C LEU A 69 4.60 -11.16 3.60
N SER A 70 4.78 -12.45 3.32
CA SER A 70 6.00 -12.98 2.70
C SER A 70 6.29 -12.40 1.32
N TYR A 71 5.28 -11.85 0.63
CA TYR A 71 5.43 -11.26 -0.69
C TYR A 71 6.13 -9.89 -0.66
N ILE A 72 6.28 -9.28 0.51
CA ILE A 72 6.82 -7.92 0.64
C ILE A 72 8.28 -7.80 0.20
N THR A 73 9.03 -8.90 0.23
CA THR A 73 10.43 -8.98 -0.21
C THR A 73 10.59 -9.69 -1.55
N PHE A 74 9.49 -10.03 -2.24
CA PHE A 74 9.57 -10.77 -3.49
C PHE A 74 10.15 -9.92 -4.62
N GLU A 75 11.15 -10.49 -5.29
CA GLU A 75 11.67 -10.08 -6.59
C GLU A 75 11.89 -11.34 -7.43
N GLY A 76 11.61 -11.27 -8.72
CA GLY A 76 11.75 -12.43 -9.60
C GLY A 76 10.83 -12.36 -10.81
N THR A 77 10.77 -13.45 -11.55
CA THR A 77 9.90 -13.56 -12.73
C THR A 77 8.77 -14.54 -12.45
N ILE A 78 7.54 -14.07 -12.60
CA ILE A 78 6.34 -14.90 -12.59
C ILE A 78 6.16 -15.48 -14.01
N PRO A 79 6.07 -16.81 -14.15
CA PRO A 79 5.95 -17.46 -15.46
C PRO A 79 4.74 -16.98 -16.27
N GLU A 80 4.84 -17.05 -17.59
CA GLU A 80 3.70 -16.78 -18.48
C GLU A 80 2.53 -17.74 -18.20
N GLY A 81 1.30 -17.24 -18.38
CA GLY A 81 0.07 -17.99 -18.09
C GLY A 81 -0.32 -18.04 -16.61
N GLN A 82 0.55 -17.62 -15.70
CA GLN A 82 0.20 -17.40 -14.28
C GLN A 82 -0.44 -16.03 -14.09
N TYR A 83 -1.27 -15.90 -13.06
CA TYR A 83 -1.79 -14.58 -12.65
C TYR A 83 -0.62 -13.69 -12.21
N GLY A 84 -0.51 -12.51 -12.82
CA GLY A 84 0.61 -11.59 -12.57
C GLY A 84 1.91 -11.99 -13.29
N ALA A 85 1.83 -12.68 -14.44
CA ALA A 85 3.00 -12.97 -15.27
C ALA A 85 3.81 -11.70 -15.60
N GLY A 86 5.13 -11.79 -15.43
CA GLY A 86 6.02 -10.64 -15.59
C GLY A 86 7.21 -10.67 -14.66
N THR A 87 8.11 -9.70 -14.81
CA THR A 87 9.25 -9.52 -13.91
C THR A 87 8.90 -8.49 -12.83
N VAL A 88 9.05 -8.88 -11.58
CA VAL A 88 8.82 -8.07 -10.39
C VAL A 88 10.15 -7.65 -9.80
N LYS A 89 10.34 -6.35 -9.57
CA LYS A 89 11.50 -5.77 -8.88
C LYS A 89 11.05 -4.81 -7.80
N ILE A 90 11.75 -4.71 -6.69
CA ILE A 90 11.48 -3.71 -5.67
C ILE A 90 11.95 -2.36 -6.18
N TRP A 91 11.01 -1.43 -6.36
CA TRP A 91 11.28 -0.06 -6.76
C TRP A 91 11.53 0.83 -5.55
N ASP A 92 10.79 0.62 -4.45
CA ASP A 92 11.02 1.26 -3.16
C ASP A 92 10.46 0.39 -2.02
N SER A 93 10.98 0.57 -0.81
CA SER A 93 10.48 -0.10 0.40
C SER A 93 10.86 0.68 1.64
N GLY A 94 10.16 0.43 2.75
CA GLY A 94 10.47 1.04 4.04
C GLY A 94 9.39 0.81 5.08
N SER A 95 9.43 1.61 6.14
CA SER A 95 8.38 1.68 7.16
C SER A 95 7.35 2.75 6.83
N TYR A 96 6.19 2.67 7.47
CA TYR A 96 5.23 3.76 7.47
C TYR A 96 4.55 3.94 8.82
N VAL A 97 3.97 5.11 9.02
CA VAL A 97 3.08 5.41 10.14
C VAL A 97 1.68 5.64 9.59
N LEU A 98 0.71 4.86 10.06
CA LEU A 98 -0.70 5.09 9.73
C LEU A 98 -1.23 6.29 10.54
N GLU A 99 -1.71 7.33 9.87
CA GLU A 99 -2.31 8.49 10.54
C GLU A 99 -3.83 8.36 10.64
N SER A 100 -4.47 7.82 9.60
CA SER A 100 -5.93 7.66 9.57
C SER A 100 -6.35 6.62 8.55
N ARG A 101 -7.37 5.84 8.90
CA ARG A 101 -8.00 4.88 8.00
C ARG A 101 -9.52 5.01 8.09
N LYS A 102 -10.13 5.30 6.95
CA LYS A 102 -11.57 5.33 6.71
C LYS A 102 -11.87 4.49 5.46
N PRO A 103 -13.10 3.99 5.27
CA PRO A 103 -13.45 3.13 4.14
C PRO A 103 -13.05 3.69 2.77
N SER A 104 -13.11 5.01 2.59
CA SER A 104 -12.79 5.70 1.34
C SER A 104 -11.54 6.58 1.41
N LYS A 105 -10.78 6.55 2.51
CA LYS A 105 -9.60 7.40 2.68
C LYS A 105 -8.59 6.80 3.64
N ILE A 106 -7.35 6.65 3.21
CA ILE A 106 -6.23 6.23 4.04
C ILE A 106 -5.16 7.31 3.99
N VAL A 107 -4.65 7.69 5.15
CA VAL A 107 -3.59 8.70 5.31
C VAL A 107 -2.47 8.07 6.10
N PHE A 108 -1.25 8.19 5.58
CA PHE A 108 -0.08 7.54 6.13
C PHE A 108 1.19 8.33 5.79
N ARG A 109 2.22 8.20 6.61
CA ARG A 109 3.54 8.80 6.37
C ARG A 109 4.53 7.70 6.00
N LEU A 110 5.13 7.80 4.81
CA LEU A 110 6.10 6.83 4.31
C LEU A 110 7.53 7.24 4.67
N GLU A 111 8.34 6.25 5.02
CA GLU A 111 9.78 6.35 5.30
C GLU A 111 10.53 5.40 4.34
N GLY A 112 10.40 5.60 3.02
CA GLY A 112 11.16 4.85 2.01
C GLY A 112 12.42 5.56 1.54
N ASN A 113 13.08 5.04 0.51
CA ASN A 113 14.20 5.72 -0.14
C ASN A 113 13.72 6.75 -1.17
N ARG A 114 12.66 6.42 -1.93
CA ARG A 114 12.09 7.28 -2.98
C ARG A 114 10.83 8.00 -2.52
N MET A 115 9.90 7.27 -1.91
CA MET A 115 8.65 7.79 -1.37
C MET A 115 8.82 8.13 0.11
N LYS A 116 8.95 9.42 0.39
CA LYS A 116 9.08 9.97 1.75
C LYS A 116 7.99 11.02 2.01
N GLY A 117 7.48 11.08 3.24
CA GLY A 117 6.51 12.09 3.68
C GLY A 117 5.07 11.60 3.70
N ARG A 118 4.13 12.53 3.77
CA ARG A 118 2.71 12.24 4.03
C ARG A 118 1.92 11.96 2.76
N TYR A 119 1.40 10.75 2.61
CA TYR A 119 0.61 10.31 1.46
C TYR A 119 -0.86 10.13 1.80
N VAL A 120 -1.69 10.21 0.76
CA VAL A 120 -3.13 9.96 0.84
C VAL A 120 -3.54 9.00 -0.26
N LEU A 121 -4.28 7.96 0.11
CA LEU A 121 -5.14 7.18 -0.77
C LEU A 121 -6.58 7.66 -0.58
N LEU A 122 -7.21 8.12 -1.66
CA LEU A 122 -8.61 8.58 -1.66
C LEU A 122 -9.42 7.79 -2.68
N GLN A 123 -10.43 7.05 -2.24
CA GLN A 123 -11.30 6.29 -3.11
C GLN A 123 -12.15 7.24 -3.96
N LEU A 124 -12.23 6.97 -5.25
CA LEU A 124 -13.08 7.71 -6.17
C LEU A 124 -14.52 7.21 -6.02
N SER A 125 -15.46 8.13 -5.83
CA SER A 125 -16.87 7.83 -5.55
C SER A 125 -17.66 7.30 -6.74
N ARG A 126 -17.07 7.25 -7.94
CA ARG A 126 -17.70 6.75 -9.17
C ARG A 126 -17.03 5.45 -9.61
N GLY A 127 -17.81 4.40 -9.82
CA GLY A 127 -17.35 3.10 -10.35
C GLY A 127 -17.41 1.96 -9.33
N SER A 128 -16.60 0.92 -9.55
CA SER A 128 -16.61 -0.36 -8.80
C SER A 128 -16.11 -0.29 -7.36
N GLY A 129 -15.80 0.90 -6.83
CA GLY A 129 -15.13 1.07 -5.54
C GLY A 129 -13.64 0.67 -5.54
N LYS A 130 -13.10 0.13 -6.63
CA LYS A 130 -11.69 -0.27 -6.71
C LYS A 130 -10.74 0.86 -7.09
N ASN A 131 -11.23 2.00 -7.58
CA ASN A 131 -10.38 3.08 -8.05
C ASN A 131 -10.06 4.08 -6.94
N TRP A 132 -8.78 4.32 -6.70
CA TRP A 132 -8.26 5.27 -5.72
C TRP A 132 -7.34 6.30 -6.39
N LEU A 133 -7.14 7.43 -5.73
CA LEU A 133 -6.09 8.39 -6.02
C LEU A 133 -5.00 8.31 -4.97
N LEU A 134 -3.78 8.06 -5.39
CA LEU A 134 -2.57 8.20 -4.58
C LEU A 134 -1.89 9.54 -4.87
N PHE A 135 -1.54 10.28 -3.83
CA PHE A 135 -0.76 11.51 -3.95
C PHE A 135 0.03 11.85 -2.68
N LEU A 136 1.17 12.50 -2.87
CA LEU A 136 1.93 13.12 -1.78
C LEU A 136 1.22 14.42 -1.38
N ALA A 137 0.82 14.52 -0.11
CA ALA A 137 0.23 15.72 0.45
C ALA A 137 1.29 16.83 0.54
N LYS A 138 0.87 18.07 0.26
CA LYS A 138 1.70 19.23 0.60
C LYS A 138 1.76 19.31 2.13
N GLU A 139 2.96 19.30 2.69
CA GLU A 139 3.17 19.74 4.06
C GLU A 139 2.68 21.19 4.14
N LYS A 140 1.84 21.51 5.13
CA LYS A 140 1.55 22.91 5.41
C LYS A 140 2.88 23.50 5.90
N GLY A 141 3.51 24.35 5.10
CA GLY A 141 4.63 25.14 5.60
C GLY A 141 4.17 25.86 6.86
N SER A 142 4.91 25.69 7.96
CA SER A 142 4.83 26.63 9.06
C SER A 142 5.04 28.00 8.45
N SER A 143 3.96 28.79 8.43
CA SER A 143 4.02 30.21 8.10
C SER A 143 4.81 30.93 9.17
#